data_AF-A0A552WJQ3-F1
#
_entry.id   AF-A0A552WJQ3-F1
#
_cell.length_a   1.000
_cell.length_b   1.000
_cell.length_c   1.000
_cell.angle_alpha   90.00
_cell.angle_beta   90.00
_cell.angle_gamma   90.00
#
_symmetry.space_group_name_H-M   'P 1'
#
loop_
_entity.id
_entity.type
_entity.pdbx_description
1 polymer ?
#
loop_
_entity_poly.entity_id
_entity_poly.type
_entity_poly.pdbx_seq_one_letter_code
_entity_poly.pdbx_strand_id
1 'polypeptide(L)'
;MRQASTAPARLLPVSRVLLALFVALTLLGFGSLFVLAGQTDRSFAWTIDPAATAAFLGAGYASGTVLVVLTLRQNTWGAARVPIVTVLIFTVLTLLATLIHLDRFHFGAAGALPRGAAWFWLVVYVVIPLGMVVALVRQEHTARAERPAPVERPAGVERPAPVERPAPGDAPAP
;
A
#
# COMPACT_ATOMS: atom_id res chain seq x y z
N MET A 1 -24.37 -30.35 -3.91
CA MET A 1 -23.11 -29.85 -3.31
C MET A 1 -22.72 -28.53 -3.99
N ARG A 2 -22.96 -27.37 -3.35
CA ARG A 2 -22.46 -26.09 -3.84
C ARG A 2 -21.01 -25.95 -3.35
N GLN A 3 -20.05 -25.97 -4.26
CA GLN A 3 -18.67 -25.64 -3.93
C GLN A 3 -18.64 -24.20 -3.40
N ALA A 4 -18.25 -24.03 -2.14
CA ALA A 4 -17.92 -22.72 -1.61
C ALA A 4 -16.69 -22.23 -2.37
N SER A 5 -16.90 -21.40 -3.38
CA SER A 5 -15.80 -20.87 -4.18
C SER A 5 -14.98 -19.95 -3.29
N THR A 6 -13.81 -20.40 -2.84
CA THR A 6 -12.80 -19.62 -2.11
C THR A 6 -12.14 -18.61 -3.05
N ALA A 7 -12.94 -17.85 -3.79
CA ALA A 7 -12.43 -16.84 -4.69
C ALA A 7 -11.83 -15.71 -3.83
N PRO A 8 -10.58 -15.29 -4.09
CA PRO A 8 -9.98 -14.19 -3.35
C PRO A 8 -10.84 -12.93 -3.52
N ALA A 9 -11.14 -12.25 -2.41
CA ALA A 9 -11.94 -11.02 -2.41
C ALA A 9 -11.39 -10.03 -3.45
N ARG A 10 -12.28 -9.58 -4.34
CA ARG A 10 -11.90 -8.69 -5.45
C ARG A 10 -11.69 -7.27 -4.95
N LEU A 11 -10.82 -6.53 -5.63
CA LEU A 11 -10.58 -5.13 -5.30
C LEU A 11 -11.78 -4.24 -5.68
N LEU A 12 -12.34 -3.52 -4.71
CA LEU A 12 -13.39 -2.52 -4.92
C LEU A 12 -12.96 -1.42 -5.92
N PRO A 13 -13.90 -0.87 -6.71
CA PRO A 13 -13.62 0.21 -7.67
C PRO A 13 -12.95 1.44 -7.04
N VAL A 14 -13.36 1.82 -5.83
CA VAL A 14 -12.77 2.97 -5.11
C VAL A 14 -11.27 2.78 -4.86
N SER A 15 -10.86 1.57 -4.46
CA SER A 15 -9.45 1.25 -4.23
C SER A 15 -8.67 1.19 -5.54
N ARG A 16 -9.30 0.74 -6.64
CA ARG A 16 -8.67 0.79 -7.97
C ARG A 16 -8.39 2.22 -8.42
N VAL A 17 -9.36 3.13 -8.24
CA VAL A 17 -9.20 4.54 -8.57
C VAL A 17 -8.09 5.18 -7.74
N LEU A 18 -8.04 4.90 -6.43
CA LEU A 18 -6.97 5.39 -5.56
C LEU A 18 -5.59 4.87 -5.96
N LEU A 19 -5.46 3.59 -6.28
CA LEU A 19 -4.19 3.01 -6.74
C LEU A 19 -3.78 3.55 -8.12
N ALA A 20 -4.74 3.79 -9.03
CA ALA A 20 -4.46 4.42 -10.32
C ALA A 20 -4.01 5.88 -10.16
N LEU A 21 -4.66 6.63 -9.26
CA LEU A 21 -4.25 7.99 -8.91
C LEU A 21 -2.84 8.00 -8.30
N PHE A 22 -2.55 7.05 -7.40
CA PHE A 22 -1.21 6.90 -6.85
C PHE A 22 -0.17 6.67 -7.95
N VAL A 23 -0.42 5.77 -8.90
CA VAL A 23 0.47 5.54 -10.05
C VAL A 23 0.72 6.81 -10.85
N ALA A 24 -0.32 7.60 -11.13
CA ALA A 24 -0.18 8.87 -11.85
C ALA A 24 0.69 9.86 -11.07
N LEU A 25 0.46 9.98 -9.75
CA LEU A 25 1.22 10.88 -8.87
C LEU A 25 2.68 10.45 -8.72
N THR A 26 2.96 9.16 -8.58
CA THR A 26 4.34 8.66 -8.47
C THR A 26 5.08 8.76 -9.79
N LEU A 27 4.42 8.62 -10.94
CA LEU A 27 5.05 8.90 -12.24
C LEU A 27 5.39 10.39 -12.39
N LEU A 28 4.52 11.28 -11.93
CA LEU A 28 4.79 12.72 -11.90
C LEU A 28 5.98 13.04 -10.97
N GLY A 29 6.01 12.44 -9.78
CA GLY A 29 7.12 12.56 -8.83
C GLY A 29 8.44 12.02 -9.40
N PHE A 30 8.41 10.88 -10.08
CA PHE A 30 9.56 10.33 -10.80
C PHE A 30 10.05 11.30 -11.89
N GLY A 31 9.16 11.81 -12.73
CA GLY A 31 9.53 12.80 -13.75
C GLY A 31 10.19 14.04 -13.12
N SER A 32 9.57 14.60 -12.09
CA SER A 32 10.08 15.82 -11.44
C SER A 32 11.42 15.60 -10.71
N LEU A 33 11.61 14.47 -10.03
CA LEU A 33 12.79 14.26 -9.18
C LEU A 33 13.92 13.46 -9.84
N PHE A 34 13.61 12.61 -10.81
CA PHE A 34 14.62 11.82 -11.53
C PHE A 34 15.08 12.54 -12.80
N VAL A 35 14.15 13.06 -13.60
CA VAL A 35 14.47 13.73 -14.87
C VAL A 35 14.89 15.18 -14.64
N LEU A 36 14.21 15.90 -13.73
CA LEU A 36 14.55 17.29 -13.35
C LEU A 36 15.33 17.38 -12.03
N ALA A 37 16.08 16.34 -11.65
CA ALA A 37 16.83 16.26 -10.39
C ALA A 37 17.73 17.49 -10.12
N GLY A 38 18.30 18.08 -11.18
CA GLY A 38 19.19 19.25 -11.09
C GLY A 38 18.49 20.61 -11.03
N GLN A 39 17.16 20.66 -11.09
CA GLN A 39 16.38 21.92 -11.15
C GLN A 39 15.26 21.96 -10.10
N THR A 40 15.39 21.19 -9.01
CA THR A 40 14.35 21.08 -7.97
C THR A 40 14.03 22.42 -7.30
N ASP A 41 14.94 23.41 -7.36
CA ASP A 41 14.72 24.78 -6.93
C ASP A 41 13.59 25.49 -7.72
N ARG A 42 13.37 25.11 -8.98
CA ARG A 42 12.35 25.72 -9.85
C ARG A 42 11.19 24.79 -10.18
N SER A 43 11.44 23.48 -10.23
CA SER A 43 10.48 22.49 -10.70
C SER A 43 9.77 21.72 -9.58
N PHE A 44 10.16 21.89 -8.32
CA PHE A 44 9.65 21.11 -7.19
C PHE A 44 9.17 21.96 -6.01
N ALA A 45 8.46 21.31 -5.09
CA ALA A 45 7.84 21.92 -3.91
C ALA A 45 8.88 22.54 -2.94
N TRP A 46 10.09 21.98 -2.91
CA TRP A 46 11.25 22.48 -2.17
C TRP A 46 12.56 22.05 -2.87
N THR A 47 13.66 22.69 -2.54
CA THR A 47 14.98 22.36 -3.12
C THR A 47 15.58 21.11 -2.47
N ILE A 48 15.99 20.14 -3.29
CA ILE A 48 16.67 18.92 -2.84
C ILE A 48 18.10 18.92 -3.39
N ASP A 49 19.07 19.03 -2.48
CA ASP A 49 20.51 19.03 -2.77
C ASP A 49 21.20 17.98 -1.87
N PRO A 50 22.08 17.10 -2.41
CA PRO A 50 22.52 16.98 -3.81
C PRO A 50 21.47 16.39 -4.77
N ALA A 51 21.60 16.70 -6.06
CA ALA A 51 20.74 16.15 -7.13
C ALA A 51 20.71 14.61 -7.15
N ALA A 52 21.78 13.95 -6.68
CA ALA A 52 21.81 12.50 -6.49
C ALA A 52 20.73 12.00 -5.51
N THR A 53 20.46 12.74 -4.43
CA THR A 53 19.39 12.43 -3.48
C THR A 53 18.01 12.65 -4.11
N ALA A 54 17.84 13.70 -4.92
CA ALA A 54 16.61 13.91 -5.68
C ALA A 54 16.34 12.72 -6.63
N ALA A 55 17.34 12.32 -7.41
CA ALA A 55 17.24 11.19 -8.31
C ALA A 55 16.95 9.88 -7.54
N PHE A 56 17.57 9.65 -6.38
CA PHE A 56 17.28 8.50 -5.54
C PHE A 56 15.80 8.45 -5.11
N LEU A 57 15.25 9.57 -4.65
CA LEU A 57 13.82 9.67 -4.31
C LEU A 57 12.92 9.43 -5.53
N GLY A 58 13.30 9.98 -6.69
CA GLY A 58 12.64 9.72 -7.97
C GLY A 58 12.60 8.22 -8.29
N ALA A 59 13.72 7.52 -8.17
CA ALA A 59 13.79 6.07 -8.37
C ALA A 59 12.87 5.32 -7.40
N GLY A 60 12.77 5.76 -6.14
CA GLY A 60 11.80 5.25 -5.18
C GLY A 60 10.35 5.37 -5.67
N TYR A 61 9.98 6.50 -6.26
CA TYR A 61 8.66 6.67 -6.90
C TYR A 61 8.44 5.74 -8.09
N ALA A 62 9.46 5.50 -8.91
CA ALA A 62 9.38 4.51 -10.00
C ALA A 62 9.15 3.09 -9.47
N SER A 63 9.89 2.68 -8.42
CA SER A 63 9.69 1.38 -7.77
C SER A 63 8.29 1.24 -7.20
N GLY A 64 7.77 2.28 -6.52
CA GLY A 64 6.39 2.30 -6.01
C GLY A 64 5.35 2.19 -7.12
N THR A 65 5.59 2.85 -8.26
CA THR A 65 4.74 2.75 -9.45
C THR A 65 4.65 1.30 -9.94
N VAL A 66 5.80 0.63 -10.10
CA VAL A 66 5.85 -0.77 -10.56
C VAL A 66 5.09 -1.68 -9.60
N LEU A 67 5.30 -1.53 -8.29
CA LEU A 67 4.60 -2.31 -7.26
C LEU A 67 3.09 -2.17 -7.38
N VAL A 68 2.58 -0.95 -7.53
CA VAL A 68 1.14 -0.69 -7.60
C VAL A 68 0.54 -1.14 -8.94
N VAL A 69 1.26 -0.99 -10.05
CA VAL A 69 0.83 -1.53 -11.35
C VAL A 69 0.69 -3.04 -11.28
N LEU A 70 1.66 -3.76 -10.70
CA LEU A 70 1.58 -5.20 -10.52
C LEU A 70 0.39 -5.60 -9.62
N THR A 71 0.14 -4.82 -8.58
CA THR A 71 -1.00 -5.01 -7.67
C THR A 71 -2.33 -4.85 -8.39
N LEU A 72 -2.48 -3.80 -9.22
CA LEU A 72 -3.67 -3.54 -10.03
C LEU A 72 -3.94 -4.68 -11.03
N ARG A 73 -2.89 -5.33 -11.56
CA ARG A 73 -3.02 -6.50 -12.44
C ARG A 73 -3.52 -7.73 -11.70
N GLN A 74 -3.11 -7.93 -10.45
CA GLN A 74 -3.59 -9.05 -9.62
C GLN A 74 -5.06 -8.86 -9.20
N ASN A 75 -5.49 -7.62 -8.97
CA ASN A 75 -6.90 -7.26 -8.69
C ASN A 75 -7.54 -8.02 -7.51
N THR A 76 -6.73 -8.48 -6.56
CA THR A 76 -7.18 -9.12 -5.33
C THR A 76 -6.90 -8.22 -4.12
N TRP A 77 -7.79 -8.28 -3.13
CA TRP A 77 -7.61 -7.54 -1.87
C TRP A 77 -6.34 -7.97 -1.13
N GLY A 78 -6.03 -9.27 -1.11
CA GLY A 78 -4.83 -9.80 -0.46
C GLY A 78 -3.54 -9.19 -1.00
N ALA A 79 -3.44 -9.03 -2.32
CA ALA A 79 -2.30 -8.39 -2.97
C ALA A 79 -2.22 -6.89 -2.69
N ALA A 80 -3.36 -6.20 -2.61
CA ALA A 80 -3.42 -4.75 -2.45
C ALA A 80 -3.21 -4.27 -1.02
N ARG A 81 -3.46 -5.12 -0.02
CA ARG A 81 -3.36 -4.74 1.39
C ARG A 81 -1.96 -4.23 1.77
N VAL A 82 -0.92 -4.95 1.34
CA VAL A 82 0.47 -4.58 1.66
C VAL A 82 0.84 -3.24 1.01
N PRO A 83 0.69 -3.03 -0.31
CA PRO A 83 0.92 -1.73 -0.95
C PRO A 83 0.11 -0.58 -0.32
N ILE A 84 -1.18 -0.78 -0.04
CA ILE A 84 -2.02 0.28 0.55
C ILE A 84 -1.50 0.70 1.93
N VAL A 85 -1.16 -0.26 2.79
CA VAL A 85 -0.60 0.04 4.12
C VAL A 85 0.78 0.71 4.00
N THR A 86 1.64 0.21 3.12
CA THR A 86 2.97 0.80 2.89
C THR A 86 2.85 2.25 2.40
N VAL A 87 1.96 2.52 1.44
CA VAL A 87 1.72 3.87 0.93
C VAL A 87 1.11 4.77 2.00
N LEU A 88 0.20 4.26 2.83
CA LEU A 88 -0.37 5.01 3.93
C LEU A 88 0.72 5.45 4.93
N ILE A 89 1.58 4.53 5.36
CA ILE A 89 2.68 4.86 6.28
C ILE A 89 3.60 5.90 5.66
N PHE A 90 4.02 5.69 4.41
CA PHE A 90 4.88 6.64 3.69
C PHE A 90 4.25 8.03 3.62
N THR A 91 2.98 8.12 3.19
CA THR A 91 2.28 9.40 3.04
C THR A 91 2.05 10.12 4.37
N VAL A 92 1.76 9.39 5.46
CA VAL A 92 1.64 9.98 6.80
C VAL A 92 2.99 10.53 7.28
N LEU A 93 4.08 9.76 7.12
CA LEU A 93 5.41 10.21 7.51
C LEU A 93 5.85 11.43 6.70
N THR A 94 5.61 11.44 5.39
CA THR A 94 5.91 12.59 4.54
C THR A 94 5.03 13.80 4.87
N LEU A 95 3.76 13.60 5.20
CA LEU A 95 2.88 14.68 5.65
C LEU A 95 3.42 15.28 6.96
N LEU A 96 3.79 14.45 7.94
CA LEU A 96 4.36 14.93 9.19
C LEU A 96 5.65 15.72 8.95
N ALA A 97 6.56 15.20 8.13
CA ALA A 97 7.78 15.91 7.74
C ALA A 97 7.47 17.23 7.02
N THR A 98 6.45 17.25 6.16
CA THR A 98 5.99 18.45 5.46
C THR A 98 5.50 19.51 6.46
N LEU A 99 4.71 19.10 7.45
CA LEU A 99 4.17 20.00 8.48
C LEU A 99 5.26 20.54 9.42
N ILE A 100 6.28 19.73 9.75
CA ILE A 100 7.41 20.15 10.58
C ILE A 100 8.32 21.14 9.84
N HIS A 101 8.50 20.94 8.53
CA HIS A 101 9.44 21.72 7.71
C HIS A 101 8.73 22.65 6.71
N LEU A 102 7.55 23.17 7.05
CA LEU A 102 6.78 24.08 6.18
C LEU A 102 7.60 25.30 5.73
N ASP A 103 8.57 25.72 6.55
CA ASP A 103 9.49 26.83 6.27
C ASP A 103 10.39 26.58 5.05
N ARG A 104 10.67 25.32 4.72
CA ARG A 104 11.51 24.94 3.58
C ARG A 104 10.77 24.91 2.25
N PHE A 105 9.44 24.93 2.29
CA PHE A 105 8.62 24.83 1.09
C PHE A 105 8.44 26.18 0.43
N HIS A 106 8.28 26.14 -0.89
CA HIS A 106 8.10 27.32 -1.73
C HIS A 106 6.70 27.96 -1.63
N PHE A 107 5.99 27.87 -0.50
CA PHE A 107 4.65 28.46 -0.32
C PHE A 107 4.63 29.98 -0.55
N GLY A 108 5.73 30.67 -0.18
CA GLY A 108 5.91 32.11 -0.38
C GLY A 108 6.61 32.50 -1.69
N ALA A 109 7.12 31.56 -2.49
CA ALA A 109 8.05 31.84 -3.58
C ALA A 109 7.43 32.71 -4.70
N ALA A 110 8.15 33.72 -5.18
CA ALA A 110 7.66 34.64 -6.22
C ALA A 110 7.20 33.93 -7.51
N GLY A 111 7.82 32.80 -7.85
CA GLY A 111 7.44 31.98 -9.00
C GLY A 111 6.11 31.23 -8.80
N ALA A 112 5.20 31.34 -9.77
CA ALA A 112 3.91 30.65 -9.75
C ALA A 112 4.05 29.11 -9.75
N LEU A 113 5.04 28.57 -10.47
CA LEU A 113 5.30 27.13 -10.57
C LEU A 113 5.75 26.50 -9.22
N PRO A 114 6.83 26.97 -8.55
CA PRO A 114 7.24 26.45 -7.24
C PRO A 114 6.15 26.55 -6.17
N ARG A 115 5.44 27.69 -6.14
CA ARG A 115 4.33 27.90 -5.21
C ARG A 115 3.19 26.93 -5.48
N GLY A 116 2.79 26.77 -6.75
CA GLY A 116 1.77 25.81 -7.16
C GLY A 116 2.16 24.38 -6.80
N ALA A 117 3.42 23.99 -7.03
CA ALA A 117 3.95 22.68 -6.68
C ALA A 117 3.91 22.41 -5.17
N ALA A 118 4.25 23.41 -4.33
CA ALA A 118 4.18 23.28 -2.88
C ALA A 118 2.75 23.05 -2.36
N TRP A 119 1.78 23.81 -2.86
CA TRP A 119 0.37 23.61 -2.51
C TRP A 119 -0.18 22.29 -3.05
N PHE A 120 0.15 21.94 -4.29
CA PHE A 120 -0.23 20.66 -4.88
C PHE A 120 0.30 19.49 -4.05
N TRP A 121 1.57 19.56 -3.65
CA TRP A 121 2.19 18.59 -2.75
C TRP A 121 1.39 18.44 -1.46
N LEU A 122 1.13 19.55 -0.76
CA LEU A 122 0.38 19.52 0.50
C LEU A 122 -1.01 18.89 0.33
N VAL A 123 -1.75 19.29 -0.71
CA VAL A 123 -3.08 18.72 -1.00
C VAL A 123 -3.00 17.21 -1.23
N VAL A 124 -2.03 16.75 -2.02
CA VAL A 124 -1.83 15.31 -2.28
C VAL A 124 -1.56 14.56 -0.96
N TYR A 125 -0.65 15.06 -0.13
CA TYR A 125 -0.28 14.40 1.13
C TYR A 125 -1.36 14.48 2.21
N VAL A 126 -2.36 15.35 2.07
CA VAL A 126 -3.56 15.34 2.93
C VAL A 126 -4.63 14.40 2.39
N VAL A 127 -4.94 14.47 1.09
CA VAL A 127 -6.07 13.73 0.49
C VAL A 127 -5.78 12.24 0.36
N ILE A 128 -4.56 11.85 -0.05
CA ILE A 128 -4.20 10.45 -0.29
C ILE A 128 -4.29 9.60 0.98
N PRO A 129 -3.69 9.93 2.14
CA PRO A 129 -3.79 9.09 3.34
C PRO A 129 -5.24 8.94 3.82
N LEU A 130 -6.06 9.99 3.74
CA LEU A 130 -7.49 9.91 4.05
C LEU A 130 -8.20 8.94 3.11
N GLY A 131 -7.92 9.02 1.81
CA GLY A 131 -8.44 8.09 0.81
C GLY A 131 -8.01 6.64 1.08
N MET A 132 -6.75 6.41 1.47
CA MET A 132 -6.23 5.09 1.82
C MET A 132 -6.91 4.51 3.08
N VAL A 133 -7.14 5.33 4.11
CA VAL A 133 -7.87 4.90 5.31
C VAL A 133 -9.30 4.50 4.94
N VAL A 134 -10.02 5.33 4.17
CA VAL A 134 -11.38 5.02 3.71
C VAL A 134 -11.39 3.73 2.88
N ALA A 135 -10.42 3.54 2.00
CA ALA A 135 -10.30 2.32 1.19
C ALA A 135 -10.05 1.07 2.05
N LEU A 136 -9.13 1.14 3.02
CA LEU A 136 -8.85 0.06 3.97
C LEU A 136 -10.09 -0.33 4.75
N VAL A 137 -10.75 0.65 5.37
CA VAL A 137 -11.96 0.45 6.17
C VAL A 137 -13.05 -0.20 5.31
N ARG A 138 -13.34 0.34 4.13
CA ARG A 138 -14.38 -0.22 3.24
C ARG A 138 -14.06 -1.62 2.75
N GLN A 139 -12.82 -1.88 2.34
CA GLN A 139 -12.39 -3.20 1.87
C GLN A 139 -12.44 -4.23 2.99
N GLU A 140 -11.99 -3.90 4.20
CA GLU A 140 -12.02 -4.81 5.34
C GLU A 140 -13.46 -5.11 5.77
N HIS A 141 -14.36 -4.12 5.76
CA HIS A 141 -15.77 -4.35 6.02
C HIS A 141 -16.42 -5.30 4.99
N THR A 142 -16.20 -5.08 3.69
CA THR A 142 -16.76 -5.95 2.65
C THR A 142 -16.16 -7.35 2.69
N ALA A 143 -14.83 -7.46 2.80
CA ALA A 143 -14.14 -8.74 2.87
C ALA A 143 -14.52 -9.55 4.12
N ARG A 144 -14.87 -8.88 5.24
CA ARG A 144 -15.35 -9.54 6.45
C ARG A 144 -16.79 -10.02 6.31
N ALA A 145 -17.65 -9.28 5.61
CA ALA A 145 -19.02 -9.69 5.32
C ALA A 145 -19.10 -10.90 4.37
N GLU A 146 -18.13 -11.04 3.47
CA GLU A 146 -18.04 -12.16 2.53
C GLU A 146 -17.37 -13.42 3.12
N ARG A 147 -16.74 -13.34 4.30
CA ARG A 147 -16.17 -14.53 4.95
C ARG A 147 -17.29 -15.47 5.37
N PRO A 148 -17.24 -16.76 5.01
CA PRO A 148 -18.17 -17.75 5.56
C PRO A 148 -18.12 -17.67 7.08
N ALA A 149 -19.28 -17.78 7.74
CA ALA A 149 -19.35 -17.89 9.19
C ALA A 149 -18.34 -18.96 9.65
N PRO A 150 -17.59 -18.72 10.75
CA PRO A 150 -16.71 -19.75 11.30
C PRO A 150 -17.49 -21.04 11.36
N VAL A 151 -16.99 -22.09 10.69
CA VAL A 151 -17.57 -23.42 10.84
C VAL A 151 -17.50 -23.71 12.33
N GLU A 152 -18.64 -23.63 13.00
CA GLU A 152 -18.81 -24.08 14.37
C GLU A 152 -18.31 -25.52 14.33
N ARG A 153 -17.12 -25.77 14.89
CA ARG A 153 -16.63 -27.14 14.98
C ARG A 153 -17.71 -27.89 15.75
N PRO A 154 -18.34 -28.94 15.19
CA PRO A 154 -19.30 -29.70 15.96
C PRO A 154 -18.60 -30.11 17.25
N ALA A 155 -19.21 -29.80 18.38
CA ALA A 155 -18.65 -29.91 19.74
C ALA A 155 -18.34 -31.36 20.18
N GLY A 156 -18.13 -32.28 19.24
CA GLY A 156 -17.97 -33.71 19.48
C GLY A 156 -16.97 -34.42 18.58
N VAL A 157 -16.09 -33.71 17.85
CA VAL A 157 -14.90 -34.38 17.27
C VAL A 157 -13.87 -34.54 18.39
N GLU A 158 -14.12 -35.56 19.21
CA GLU A 158 -13.16 -36.09 20.17
C GLU A 158 -11.85 -36.36 19.41
N ARG A 159 -10.71 -35.93 19.98
CA ARG A 159 -9.41 -36.27 19.40
C ARG A 159 -9.37 -37.80 19.29
N PRO A 160 -9.02 -38.39 18.13
CA PRO A 160 -8.81 -39.82 18.08
C PRO A 160 -7.81 -40.17 19.18
N ALA A 161 -8.19 -41.14 20.02
CA ALA A 161 -7.38 -41.58 21.15
C ALA A 161 -5.95 -41.84 20.66
N PRO A 162 -4.91 -41.51 21.46
CA PRO A 162 -3.54 -41.81 21.09
C PRO A 162 -3.46 -43.29 20.70
N VAL A 163 -3.07 -43.56 19.45
CA VAL A 163 -2.84 -44.93 18.98
C VAL A 163 -1.72 -45.50 19.84
N GLU A 164 -2.08 -46.35 20.79
CA GLU A 164 -1.14 -47.05 21.64
C GLU A 164 -0.37 -48.02 20.73
N ARG A 165 0.88 -47.66 20.42
CA ARG A 165 1.76 -48.54 19.64
C ARG A 165 2.03 -49.78 20.49
N PRO A 166 1.85 -51.00 19.96
CA PRO A 166 2.19 -52.21 20.70
C PRO A 166 3.66 -52.19 21.12
N ALA A 167 3.93 -52.65 22.33
CA ALA A 167 5.28 -52.70 22.88
C ALA A 167 6.20 -53.55 21.98
N PRO A 168 7.51 -53.27 21.92
CA PRO A 168 8.45 -53.90 20.99
C PRO A 168 8.79 -55.38 21.30
N GLY A 169 7.83 -56.18 21.77
CA GLY A 169 8.03 -57.58 22.19
C GLY A 169 7.08 -58.60 21.58
N ASP A 170 5.94 -58.21 20.99
CA ASP A 170 4.90 -59.16 20.55
C ASP A 170 4.98 -59.56 19.06
N ALA A 171 6.16 -59.45 18.44
CA ALA A 171 6.37 -60.05 17.12
C ALA A 171 6.64 -61.56 17.28
N PRO A 172 5.84 -62.47 16.70
CA PRO A 172 6.12 -63.89 16.76
C PRO A 172 7.45 -64.20 16.05
N ALA A 173 8.31 -64.94 16.73
CA ALA A 173 9.57 -65.43 16.18
C ALA A 173 9.32 -66.34 14.96
N PRO A 174 10.23 -66.33 13.96
CA PRO A 174 10.07 -67.06 12.71
C PRO A 174 10.09 -68.58 12.87
#